data_AF-A0A327R047-F1
#
_entry.id   AF-A0A327R047-F1
#
_cell.length_a   1.000
_cell.length_b   1.000
_cell.length_c   1.000
_cell.angle_alpha   90.00
_cell.angle_beta   90.00
_cell.angle_gamma   90.00
#
_symmetry.space_group_name_H-M   'P 1'
#
loop_
_entity.id
_entity.type
_entity.pdbx_description
1 polymer ?
#
loop_
_entity_poly.entity_id
_entity_poly.type
_entity_poly.pdbx_seq_one_letter_code
_entity_poly.pdbx_strand_id
1 'polypeptide(L)'
;MEYIAYSVEDFISNEYFGKWVVQQDEDAVDFWQKWIKDHPEKDDEVQCAANLIRLSLNENTYHAQQFDVDTQWRRILQEITNSK
;
A
#
# COMPACT_ATOMS: atom_id res chain seq x y z
N MET A 1 20.43 -3.26 -28.54
CA MET A 1 19.41 -4.24 -28.08
C MET A 1 19.14 -3.87 -26.64
N GLU A 2 18.12 -3.04 -26.42
CA GLU A 2 17.76 -2.61 -25.07
C GLU A 2 17.16 -3.81 -24.36
N TYR A 3 17.89 -4.34 -23.39
CA TYR A 3 17.33 -5.21 -22.38
C TYR A 3 16.20 -4.43 -21.74
N ILE A 4 14.96 -4.80 -22.04
CA ILE A 4 13.77 -4.29 -21.36
C ILE A 4 13.81 -4.92 -19.97
N ALA A 5 14.71 -4.43 -19.13
CA ALA A 5 14.69 -4.68 -17.71
C ALA A 5 13.45 -3.94 -17.21
N TYR A 6 12.32 -4.65 -17.17
CA TYR A 6 11.14 -4.19 -16.45
C TYR A 6 11.57 -3.99 -14.99
N SER A 7 11.95 -2.75 -14.68
CA SER A 7 12.33 -2.33 -13.33
C SER A 7 11.09 -2.16 -12.48
N VAL A 8 11.27 -2.22 -11.17
CA VAL A 8 10.23 -1.93 -10.16
C VAL A 8 9.45 -0.64 -10.48
N GLU A 9 10.11 0.38 -11.04
CA GLU A 9 9.51 1.65 -11.46
C GLU A 9 8.49 1.52 -12.62
N ASP A 10 8.71 0.61 -13.57
CA ASP A 10 7.77 0.36 -14.67
C ASP A 10 6.49 -0.29 -14.16
N PHE A 11 6.62 -1.22 -13.21
CA PHE A 11 5.47 -1.82 -12.51
C PHE A 11 4.71 -0.79 -11.67
N ILE A 12 5.41 0.10 -10.95
CA ILE A 12 4.76 1.15 -10.15
C ILE A 12 4.03 2.16 -11.04
N SER A 13 4.58 2.50 -12.21
CA SER A 13 3.94 3.43 -13.14
C SER A 13 2.74 2.82 -13.86
N ASN A 14 2.56 1.50 -13.78
CA ASN A 14 1.45 0.81 -14.43
C ASN A 14 0.19 0.84 -13.54
N GLU A 15 -0.80 1.63 -13.96
CA GLU A 15 -2.09 1.72 -13.28
C GLU A 15 -2.80 0.37 -13.12
N TYR A 16 -2.57 -0.57 -14.05
CA TYR A 16 -3.14 -1.91 -13.99
C TYR A 16 -2.50 -2.77 -12.89
N PHE A 17 -1.21 -2.56 -12.63
CA PHE A 17 -0.51 -3.19 -11.51
C PHE A 17 -0.96 -2.60 -10.16
N GLY A 18 -1.18 -1.28 -10.10
CA GLY A 18 -1.81 -0.65 -8.93
C GLY A 18 -3.15 -1.28 -8.57
N LYS A 19 -4.04 -1.48 -9.56
CA LYS A 19 -5.35 -2.12 -9.34
C LYS A 19 -5.24 -3.55 -8.80
N TRP A 20 -4.26 -4.31 -9.27
CA TRP A 20 -3.96 -5.64 -8.74
C TRP A 20 -3.53 -5.58 -7.27
N VAL A 21 -2.61 -4.68 -6.91
CA VAL A 21 -2.09 -4.56 -5.54
C VAL A 21 -3.18 -4.17 -4.54
N VAL A 22 -4.13 -3.33 -4.98
CA VAL A 22 -5.30 -2.90 -4.19
C VAL A 22 -6.44 -3.92 -4.22
N GLN A 23 -6.28 -5.04 -4.93
CA GLN A 23 -7.31 -6.06 -5.13
C GLN A 23 -8.65 -5.49 -5.63
N GLN A 24 -8.57 -4.47 -6.49
CA GLN A 24 -9.76 -3.81 -7.02
C GLN A 24 -10.33 -4.52 -8.25
N ASP A 25 -9.54 -5.39 -8.88
CA ASP A 25 -9.83 -5.97 -10.19
C ASP A 25 -9.42 -7.46 -10.23
N GLU A 26 -10.40 -8.36 -10.35
CA GLU A 26 -10.19 -9.82 -10.33
C GLU A 26 -9.45 -10.31 -11.59
N ASP A 27 -9.69 -9.68 -12.75
CA ASP A 27 -8.97 -9.96 -14.00
C ASP A 27 -7.48 -9.63 -13.88
N ALA A 28 -7.15 -8.50 -13.24
CA ALA A 28 -5.76 -8.16 -12.94
C ALA A 28 -5.11 -9.20 -12.00
N VAL A 29 -5.85 -9.74 -11.02
CA VAL A 29 -5.35 -10.79 -10.12
C VAL A 29 -5.01 -12.09 -10.86
N ASP A 30 -5.87 -12.57 -11.74
CA ASP A 30 -5.60 -13.78 -12.52
C ASP A 30 -4.37 -13.60 -13.42
N PHE A 31 -4.29 -12.46 -14.12
CA PHE A 31 -3.19 -12.14 -15.01
C PHE A 31 -1.84 -12.10 -14.27
N TRP A 32 -1.75 -11.32 -13.20
CA TRP A 32 -0.49 -11.16 -12.46
C TRP A 32 -0.10 -12.43 -11.70
N GLN A 33 -1.05 -13.21 -11.17
CA GLN A 33 -0.72 -14.52 -10.57
C GLN A 33 -0.15 -15.49 -11.60
N LYS A 34 -0.68 -15.49 -12.83
CA LYS A 34 -0.17 -16.34 -13.90
C LYS A 34 1.20 -15.87 -14.39
N TRP A 35 1.39 -14.57 -14.48
CA TRP A 35 2.66 -13.96 -14.89
C TRP A 35 3.80 -14.26 -13.89
N ILE A 36 3.54 -14.14 -12.58
CA ILE A 36 4.53 -14.47 -11.53
C ILE A 36 4.93 -15.95 -11.58
N LYS A 37 3.98 -16.85 -11.88
CA LYS A 37 4.27 -18.28 -12.05
C LYS A 37 5.18 -18.57 -13.24
N ASP A 38 5.06 -17.79 -14.32
CA ASP A 38 5.88 -17.94 -15.53
C ASP A 38 7.25 -17.26 -15.38
N HIS A 39 7.32 -16.20 -14.55
CA HIS A 39 8.52 -15.40 -14.33
C HIS A 39 8.93 -15.34 -12.84
N PRO A 40 9.35 -16.47 -12.24
CA PRO A 40 9.79 -16.49 -10.84
C PRO A 40 11.05 -15.64 -10.62
N GLU A 41 11.85 -15.39 -11.66
CA GLU A 41 13.01 -14.48 -11.62
C GLU A 41 12.64 -13.01 -11.38
N LYS A 42 11.38 -12.64 -11.65
CA LYS A 42 10.85 -11.29 -11.47
C LYS A 42 9.92 -11.18 -10.26
N ASP A 43 9.76 -12.26 -9.49
CA ASP A 43 8.93 -12.27 -8.27
C ASP A 43 9.42 -11.23 -7.26
N ASP A 44 10.74 -11.16 -7.02
CA ASP A 44 11.34 -10.16 -6.13
C ASP A 44 11.02 -8.72 -6.56
N GLU A 45 11.07 -8.42 -7.87
CA GLU A 45 10.77 -7.09 -8.41
C GLU A 45 9.28 -6.74 -8.28
N VAL A 46 8.40 -7.71 -8.56
CA VAL A 46 6.95 -7.59 -8.42
C VAL A 46 6.57 -7.39 -6.95
N GLN A 47 7.16 -8.16 -6.03
CA GLN A 47 6.92 -8.00 -4.60
C GLN A 47 7.39 -6.64 -4.09
N CYS A 48 8.56 -6.17 -4.54
CA CYS A 48 9.05 -4.83 -4.20
C CYS A 48 8.08 -3.74 -4.68
N ALA A 49 7.62 -3.81 -5.92
CA ALA A 49 6.67 -2.84 -6.47
C ALA A 49 5.33 -2.87 -5.71
N ALA A 50 4.81 -4.06 -5.41
CA ALA A 50 3.57 -4.23 -4.66
C ALA A 50 3.67 -3.66 -3.24
N ASN A 51 4.81 -3.87 -2.58
CA ASN A 51 5.04 -3.34 -1.24
C ASN A 51 5.17 -1.81 -1.23
N LEU A 52 5.81 -1.22 -2.24
CA LEU A 52 5.89 0.23 -2.39
C LEU A 52 4.53 0.88 -2.64
N ILE A 53 3.69 0.27 -3.48
CA ILE A 53 2.31 0.76 -3.71
C ILE A 53 1.48 0.66 -2.43
N ARG A 54 1.58 -0.46 -1.69
CA ARG A 54 0.92 -0.60 -0.38
C ARG A 54 1.41 0.43 0.64
N LEU A 55 2.69 0.76 0.62
CA LEU A 55 3.27 1.82 1.44
C LEU A 55 2.71 3.20 1.06
N SER A 56 2.69 3.54 -0.22
CA SER A 56 2.11 4.80 -0.69
C SER A 56 0.62 4.96 -0.35
N LEU A 57 -0.13 3.85 -0.35
CA LEU A 57 -1.53 3.83 0.11
C LEU A 57 -1.67 3.93 1.63
N ASN A 58 -0.75 3.33 2.38
CA ASN A 58 -0.81 3.37 3.85
C ASN A 58 -0.39 4.74 4.42
N GLU A 59 0.38 5.54 3.70
CA GLU A 59 0.63 6.95 4.04
C GLU A 59 -0.66 7.78 4.06
N ASN A 60 -1.67 7.41 3.25
CA ASN A 60 -3.03 7.99 3.37
C ASN A 60 -3.80 7.50 4.61
N THR A 61 -3.37 6.41 5.25
CA THR A 61 -4.04 5.84 6.44
C THR A 61 -3.63 6.55 7.73
N TYR A 62 -2.45 7.20 7.75
CA TYR A 62 -2.09 8.12 8.84
C TYR A 62 -2.94 9.40 8.90
N HIS A 63 -3.74 9.66 7.86
CA HIS A 63 -4.70 10.76 7.83
C HIS A 63 -6.16 10.32 8.01
N ALA A 64 -6.44 9.01 8.02
CA ALA A 64 -7.76 8.45 8.27
C ALA A 64 -8.03 8.15 9.75
N GLN A 65 -6.98 8.11 10.58
CA GLN A 65 -7.11 8.30 12.01
C GLN A 65 -6.84 9.77 12.32
N GLN A 66 -7.82 10.65 12.03
CA GLN A 66 -8.07 11.76 12.95
C GLN A 66 -8.51 11.13 14.27
N PHE A 67 -7.55 10.55 14.98
CA PHE A 67 -7.65 10.38 16.40
C PHE A 67 -7.86 11.79 16.89
N ASP A 68 -9.09 12.10 17.31
CA ASP A 68 -9.47 13.43 17.75
C ASP A 68 -8.70 13.71 19.05
N VAL A 69 -7.44 14.14 18.89
CA VAL A 69 -6.47 14.36 19.97
C VAL A 69 -7.08 15.31 20.99
N ASP A 70 -7.88 16.25 20.51
CA ASP A 70 -8.67 17.18 21.29
C ASP A 70 -9.68 16.47 22.22
N THR A 71 -10.42 15.48 21.72
CA THR A 71 -11.34 14.69 22.55
C THR A 71 -10.62 13.80 23.57
N GLN A 72 -9.46 13.24 23.23
CA GLN A 72 -8.70 12.43 24.19
C GLN A 72 -7.99 13.28 25.25
N TRP A 73 -7.47 14.45 24.86
CA TRP A 73 -6.87 15.41 25.78
C TRP A 73 -7.88 15.96 26.78
N ARG A 74 -9.11 16.24 26.33
CA ARG A 74 -10.21 16.65 27.22
C ARG A 74 -10.51 15.61 28.29
N ARG A 75 -10.46 14.31 27.97
CA ARG A 75 -10.70 13.22 28.94
C ARG A 75 -9.61 13.16 30.01
N ILE A 76 -8.35 13.28 29.60
CA ILE A 76 -7.20 13.27 30.52
C ILE A 76 -7.28 14.47 31.48
N LEU A 77 -7.59 15.67 30.96
CA LEU A 77 -7.74 16.86 31.79
C LEU A 77 -8.92 16.77 32.76
N GLN A 78 -10.00 16.10 32.35
CA GLN A 78 -11.17 15.89 33.22
C GLN A 78 -10.86 14.94 34.38
N GLU A 79 -10.12 13.85 34.16
CA GLU A 79 -9.71 12.94 35.24
C GLU A 79 -8.75 13.59 36.23
N ILE A 80 -7.81 14.41 35.75
CA ILE A 80 -6.88 15.15 36.62
C ILE A 80 -7.62 16.20 37.45
N THR A 81 -8.67 16.82 36.90
CA THR A 81 -9.45 17.87 37.59
C THR A 81 -10.48 17.29 38.56
N ASN A 82 -11.02 16.10 38.29
CA ASN A 82 -12.01 15.41 39.14
C ASN A 82 -11.37 14.62 40.30
N SER A 83 -10.04 14.50 40.32
CA SER A 83 -9.28 13.84 41.39
C SER A 83 -8.79 14.82 42.49
N LYS A 84 -9.45 15.97 42.65
CA LYS A 84 -9.21 16.96 43.72
C LYS A 84 -10.41 17.10 44.65
#